data_AF-A0A5C5FNM3-F1
#
_entry.id   AF-A0A5C5FNM3-F1
#
_cell.length_a   1.000
_cell.length_b   1.000
_cell.length_c   1.000
_cell.angle_alpha   90.00
_cell.angle_beta   90.00
_cell.angle_gamma   90.00
#
_symmetry.space_group_name_H-M   'P 1'
#
loop_
_entity.id
_entity.type
_entity.pdbx_description
1 polymer ?
#
loop_
_entity_poly.entity_id
_entity_poly.type
_entity_poly.pdbx_seq_one_letter_code
_entity_poly.pdbx_strand_id
1 'polypeptide(L)'
;VLEYPMNEPGAVSVTWGDTKRLRDEEFLNDTLIEFGLKCQIEERDQSLPDHEKLAPQIHVFNSFFYKQLSTRKTKNLDPYSLVEKWTKRVDLFKKKYIVVPVNE
;
A
#
# COMPACT_ATOMS: atom_id res chain seq x y z
N VAL A 1 10.58 -5.84 -15.43
CA VAL A 1 9.56 -5.45 -14.43
C VAL A 1 9.63 -6.48 -13.33
N LEU A 2 9.78 -6.05 -12.09
CA LEU A 2 9.73 -6.90 -10.89
C LEU A 2 8.29 -6.89 -10.37
N GLU A 3 7.73 -8.04 -10.05
CA GLU A 3 6.42 -8.18 -9.39
C GLU A 3 6.66 -8.62 -7.95
N TYR A 4 6.10 -7.90 -6.98
CA TYR A 4 6.36 -8.18 -5.57
C TYR A 4 5.15 -7.99 -4.64
N PRO A 5 4.77 -9.00 -3.81
CA PRO A 5 5.32 -10.36 -3.81
C PRO A 5 4.95 -11.11 -5.10
N MET A 6 5.79 -12.04 -5.53
CA MET A 6 5.60 -12.75 -6.79
C MET A 6 4.35 -13.65 -6.74
N ASN A 7 3.48 -13.56 -7.75
CA ASN A 7 2.26 -14.36 -7.90
C ASN A 7 1.18 -14.17 -6.81
N GLU A 8 1.26 -13.10 -6.01
CA GLU A 8 0.27 -12.81 -4.97
C GLU A 8 -0.75 -11.76 -5.43
N PRO A 9 -2.04 -11.89 -5.05
CA PRO A 9 -3.03 -10.84 -5.28
C PRO A 9 -2.61 -9.53 -4.61
N GLY A 10 -2.52 -8.46 -5.39
CA GLY A 10 -2.04 -7.17 -4.91
C GLY A 10 -0.52 -7.03 -4.92
N ALA A 11 0.19 -7.79 -5.77
CA ALA A 11 1.58 -7.53 -6.11
C ALA A 11 1.78 -6.12 -6.67
N VAL A 12 2.96 -5.55 -6.40
CA VAL A 12 3.42 -4.28 -6.95
C VAL A 12 4.34 -4.55 -8.14
N SER A 13 4.03 -3.93 -9.27
CA SER A 13 4.86 -3.96 -10.48
C SER A 13 5.89 -2.84 -10.44
N VAL A 14 7.16 -3.15 -10.15
CA VAL A 14 8.28 -2.19 -10.17
C VAL A 14 8.97 -2.24 -11.54
N THR A 15 8.96 -1.12 -12.25
CA THR A 15 9.57 -0.95 -13.56
C THR A 15 10.96 -0.31 -13.46
N TRP A 16 11.74 -0.38 -14.55
CA TRP A 16 12.99 0.36 -14.68
C TRP A 16 12.81 1.89 -14.66
N GLY A 17 11.60 2.38 -14.96
CA GLY A 17 11.28 3.80 -14.83
C GLY A 17 11.19 4.21 -13.36
N ASP A 18 10.58 3.36 -12.53
CA ASP A 18 10.45 3.59 -11.09
C ASP A 18 11.82 3.67 -10.43
N THR A 19 12.75 2.77 -10.76
CA THR A 19 14.08 2.76 -10.13
C THR A 19 14.90 4.03 -10.37
N LYS A 20 14.59 4.82 -11.41
CA LYS A 20 15.24 6.13 -11.62
C LYS A 20 14.90 7.13 -10.51
N ARG A 21 13.76 6.96 -9.83
CA ARG A 21 13.31 7.80 -8.71
C ARG A 21 14.03 7.51 -7.39
N LEU A 22 14.91 6.50 -7.37
CA LEU A 22 15.79 6.20 -6.23
C LEU A 22 17.10 7.01 -6.25
N ARG A 23 17.32 7.83 -7.28
CA ARG A 23 18.53 8.67 -7.38
C ARG A 23 18.46 9.81 -6.37
N ASP A 24 19.64 10.34 -6.04
CA ASP A 24 19.75 11.50 -5.17
C ASP A 24 18.90 12.66 -5.69
N GLU A 25 18.27 13.39 -4.76
CA GLU A 25 17.42 14.56 -5.00
C GLU A 25 16.12 14.29 -5.80
N GLU A 26 15.76 13.04 -6.05
CA GLU A 26 14.47 12.66 -6.65
C GLU A 26 13.43 12.32 -5.57
N PHE A 27 12.16 12.69 -5.79
CA PHE A 27 11.07 12.19 -4.94
C PHE A 27 10.73 10.74 -5.27
N LEU A 28 10.55 9.90 -4.26
CA LEU A 28 10.01 8.57 -4.46
C LEU A 28 8.60 8.65 -5.08
N ASN A 29 8.25 7.66 -5.89
CA ASN A 29 6.90 7.54 -6.41
C ASN A 29 6.09 6.51 -5.61
N ASP A 30 4.78 6.47 -5.88
CA ASP A 30 3.82 5.62 -5.20
C ASP A 30 4.21 4.14 -5.23
N THR A 31 4.68 3.66 -6.38
CA THR A 31 5.16 2.28 -6.58
C THR A 31 6.31 1.93 -5.64
N LEU A 32 7.32 2.79 -5.52
CA LEU A 32 8.48 2.56 -4.66
C LEU A 32 8.12 2.62 -3.18
N ILE A 33 7.22 3.51 -2.77
CA ILE A 33 6.73 3.57 -1.39
C ILE A 33 5.99 2.28 -1.03
N GLU A 34 5.07 1.83 -1.89
CA GLU A 34 4.32 0.60 -1.64
C GLU A 34 5.23 -0.63 -1.61
N PHE A 35 6.17 -0.73 -2.57
CA PHE A 35 7.17 -1.79 -2.61
C PHE A 35 8.02 -1.82 -1.33
N GLY A 36 8.58 -0.67 -0.94
CA GLY A 36 9.45 -0.57 0.22
C GLY A 36 8.75 -0.98 1.53
N LEU A 37 7.49 -0.56 1.71
CA LEU A 37 6.69 -0.97 2.87
C LEU A 37 6.46 -2.49 2.91
N LYS A 38 6.16 -3.12 1.77
CA LYS A 38 5.98 -4.58 1.71
C LYS A 38 7.28 -5.31 2.01
N CYS A 39 8.41 -4.85 1.47
CA CYS A 39 9.72 -5.44 1.76
C CYS A 39 10.05 -5.36 3.25
N GLN A 40 9.88 -4.20 3.87
CA GLN A 40 10.18 -4.03 5.30
C GLN A 40 9.31 -4.93 6.18
N ILE A 41 8.03 -5.10 5.85
CA ILE A 41 7.13 -5.99 6.60
C ILE A 41 7.59 -7.44 6.46
N GLU A 42 7.91 -7.88 5.23
CA GLU A 42 8.37 -9.25 4.98
C GLU A 42 9.72 -9.53 5.66
N GLU A 43 10.69 -8.62 5.56
CA GLU A 43 12.00 -8.73 6.22
C GLU A 43 11.86 -8.88 7.74
N ARG A 44 10.92 -8.16 8.36
CA ARG A 44 10.63 -8.32 9.79
C ARG A 44 10.08 -9.70 10.10
N ASP A 45 9.15 -10.19 9.29
CA ASP A 45 8.50 -11.48 9.46
C ASP A 45 9.45 -12.68 9.32
N GLN A 46 10.55 -12.53 8.56
CA GLN A 46 11.57 -13.59 8.42
C GLN A 46 12.21 -13.98 9.76
N SER A 47 12.26 -13.06 10.72
CA SER A 47 12.85 -13.28 12.04
C SER A 47 11.85 -13.73 13.12
N LEU A 48 10.55 -13.77 12.78
CA LEU A 48 9.47 -13.99 13.74
C LEU A 48 8.83 -15.38 13.58
N PRO A 49 8.41 -16.01 14.69
CA PRO A 49 7.55 -17.19 14.64
C PRO A 49 6.23 -16.90 13.90
N ASP A 50 5.62 -17.92 13.29
CA ASP A 50 4.40 -17.76 12.48
C ASP A 50 3.25 -17.02 13.19
N HIS A 51 3.08 -17.24 14.50
CA HIS A 51 2.03 -16.61 15.29
C HIS A 51 2.31 -15.14 15.66
N GLU A 52 3.54 -14.68 15.48
CA GLU A 52 3.97 -13.30 15.74
C GLU A 52 4.10 -12.48 14.44
N LYS A 53 4.01 -13.12 13.27
CA LYS A 53 4.12 -12.46 11.96
C LYS A 53 3.20 -11.25 11.84
N LEU A 54 3.78 -10.15 11.38
CA LEU A 54 3.15 -8.85 11.24
C LEU A 54 2.39 -8.71 9.92
N ALA A 55 2.86 -9.31 8.82
CA ALA A 55 2.19 -9.23 7.51
C ALA A 55 0.69 -9.54 7.57
N PRO A 56 0.21 -10.63 8.20
CA PRO A 56 -1.23 -10.91 8.29
C PRO A 56 -1.99 -9.89 9.17
N GLN A 57 -1.30 -9.19 10.08
CA GLN A 57 -1.87 -8.20 11.00
C GLN A 57 -1.91 -6.78 10.41
N ILE A 58 -1.20 -6.53 9.32
CA ILE A 58 -1.11 -5.21 8.68
C ILE A 58 -1.94 -5.21 7.39
N HIS A 59 -2.63 -4.11 7.12
CA HIS A 59 -3.14 -3.79 5.79
C HIS A 59 -2.52 -2.49 5.30
N VAL A 60 -1.92 -2.52 4.11
CA VAL A 60 -1.33 -1.34 3.46
C VAL A 60 -2.21 -0.96 2.28
N PHE A 61 -2.75 0.26 2.31
CA PHE A 61 -3.38 0.85 1.13
C PHE A 61 -2.32 1.40 0.18
N ASN A 62 -2.61 1.45 -1.13
CA ASN A 62 -1.83 2.27 -2.03
C ASN A 62 -2.06 3.77 -1.74
N SER A 63 -1.15 4.63 -2.19
CA SER A 63 -1.20 6.08 -1.91
C SER A 63 -2.40 6.81 -2.54
N PHE A 64 -3.11 6.19 -3.49
CA PHE A 64 -4.32 6.77 -4.06
C PHE A 64 -5.52 6.69 -3.13
N PHE A 65 -5.53 5.80 -2.14
CA PHE A 65 -6.67 5.62 -1.24
C PHE A 65 -7.05 6.92 -0.54
N TYR A 66 -6.08 7.58 0.11
CA TYR A 66 -6.35 8.83 0.83
C TYR A 66 -6.77 9.93 -0.13
N LYS A 67 -6.12 10.05 -1.30
CA LYS A 67 -6.47 11.05 -2.32
C LYS A 67 -7.91 10.91 -2.81
N GLN A 68 -8.40 9.68 -2.99
CA GLN A 68 -9.79 9.43 -3.37
C GLN A 68 -10.73 9.75 -2.20
N LEU A 69 -10.42 9.27 -1.00
CA LEU A 69 -11.24 9.50 0.20
C LEU A 69 -11.32 10.97 0.61
N SER A 70 -10.29 11.78 0.32
CA SER A 70 -10.26 13.21 0.63
C SER A 70 -10.86 14.08 -0.49
N THR A 71 -11.36 13.48 -1.58
CA THR A 71 -11.92 14.23 -2.71
C THR A 71 -13.22 14.93 -2.31
N ARG A 72 -13.19 16.28 -2.29
CA ARG A 72 -14.35 17.15 -2.00
C ARG A 72 -14.96 17.82 -3.24
N LYS A 73 -14.66 17.32 -4.44
CA LYS A 73 -14.92 18.02 -5.72
C LYS A 73 -16.39 18.27 -6.04
N THR A 74 -17.32 17.54 -5.42
CA THR A 74 -18.76 17.68 -5.66
C THR A 74 -19.51 17.75 -4.34
N LYS A 75 -20.31 18.80 -4.13
CA LYS A 75 -21.05 19.04 -2.88
C LYS A 75 -22.01 17.91 -2.45
N ASN A 76 -22.33 16.99 -3.36
CA ASN A 76 -23.32 15.92 -3.15
C ASN A 76 -22.73 14.51 -3.21
N LEU A 77 -21.41 14.35 -3.33
CA LEU A 77 -20.78 13.03 -3.37
C LEU A 77 -20.20 12.70 -1.99
N ASP A 78 -20.65 11.58 -1.41
CA ASP A 78 -19.97 10.98 -0.26
C ASP A 78 -18.60 10.42 -0.72
N PRO A 79 -17.47 10.95 -0.24
CA PRO A 79 -16.14 10.47 -0.65
C PRO A 79 -15.91 8.99 -0.36
N TYR A 80 -16.60 8.43 0.64
CA TYR A 80 -16.51 7.00 0.95
C TYR A 80 -16.96 6.11 -0.21
N SER A 81 -17.96 6.55 -0.99
CA SER A 81 -18.46 5.80 -2.16
C SER A 81 -17.39 5.53 -3.23
N LEU A 82 -16.33 6.35 -3.28
CA LEU A 82 -15.21 6.17 -4.21
C LEU A 82 -14.27 5.05 -3.79
N VAL A 83 -14.23 4.74 -2.49
CA VAL A 83 -13.31 3.76 -1.89
C VAL A 83 -14.01 2.54 -1.27
N GLU A 84 -15.34 2.51 -1.22
CA GLU A 84 -16.14 1.43 -0.61
C GLU A 84 -15.71 0.03 -1.08
N LYS A 85 -15.41 -0.13 -2.37
CA LYS A 85 -15.04 -1.44 -2.95
C LYS A 85 -13.59 -1.83 -2.72
N TRP A 86 -12.74 -0.93 -2.22
CA TRP A 86 -11.31 -1.18 -2.05
C TRP A 86 -11.03 -2.22 -0.96
N THR A 87 -11.93 -2.35 0.01
CA THR A 87 -11.85 -3.32 1.09
C THR A 87 -12.69 -4.57 0.82
N LYS A 88 -13.25 -4.75 -0.38
CA LYS A 88 -14.19 -5.86 -0.69
C LYS A 88 -13.63 -7.26 -0.37
N ARG A 89 -12.31 -7.44 -0.42
CA ARG A 89 -11.63 -8.73 -0.18
C ARG A 89 -10.84 -8.76 1.14
N VAL A 90 -10.95 -7.74 1.97
CA VAL A 90 -10.17 -7.62 3.21
C VAL A 90 -11.04 -7.08 4.34
N ASP A 91 -11.03 -7.76 5.48
CA ASP A 91 -11.68 -7.28 6.69
C ASP A 91 -10.68 -6.42 7.47
N LEU A 92 -10.84 -5.09 7.41
CA LEU A 92 -9.96 -4.14 8.08
C LEU A 92 -10.02 -4.27 9.61
N PHE A 93 -11.15 -4.66 10.18
CA PHE A 93 -11.33 -4.72 11.64
C PHE A 93 -10.59 -5.91 12.27
N LYS A 94 -10.17 -6.88 11.46
CA LYS A 94 -9.28 -7.97 11.90
C LYS A 94 -7.80 -7.58 11.87
N LYS A 95 -7.47 -6.40 11.35
CA LYS A 95 -6.09 -5.92 11.24
C LYS A 95 -5.73 -5.13 12.48
N LYS A 96 -4.51 -5.34 12.97
CA LYS A 96 -3.94 -4.59 14.10
C LYS A 96 -3.47 -3.21 13.65
N TYR A 97 -2.99 -3.11 12.41
CA TYR A 97 -2.50 -1.86 11.84
C TYR A 97 -3.05 -1.66 10.43
N ILE A 98 -3.42 -0.42 10.14
CA ILE A 98 -3.82 0.04 8.81
C ILE A 98 -2.86 1.16 8.43
N VAL A 99 -2.11 0.96 7.35
CA VAL A 99 -1.14 1.93 6.83
C VAL A 99 -1.76 2.63 5.64
N VAL A 100 -1.81 3.96 5.70
CA VAL A 100 -2.32 4.83 4.63
C VAL A 100 -1.21 5.80 4.24
N PRO A 101 -0.47 5.55 3.15
CA PRO A 101 0.48 6.52 2.63
C PRO A 101 -0.24 7.78 2.16
N VAL A 102 0.27 8.95 2.54
CA VAL A 102 -0.24 10.26 2.14
C VAL A 102 0.87 11.04 1.48
N ASN A 103 0.60 11.57 0.28
CA ASN A 103 1.48 12.42 -0.49
C ASN A 103 0.70 13.68 -0.88
N GLU A 104 1.13 14.84 -0.40
CA GLU A 104 0.51 16.16 -0.62
C GLU A 104 1.43 17.10 -1.41
#